data_AF-A0AB37XRK4-F1
#
_entry.id   AF-A0AB37XRK4-F1
#
_cell.length_a   1.000
_cell.length_b   1.000
_cell.length_c   1.000
_cell.angle_alpha   90.00
_cell.angle_beta   90.00
_cell.angle_gamma   90.00
#
_symmetry.space_group_name_H-M   'P 1'
#
loop_
_entity.id
_entity.type
_entity.pdbx_description
1 polymer ?
#
loop_
_entity_poly.entity_id
_entity_poly.type
_entity_poly.pdbx_seq_one_letter_code
_entity_poly.pdbx_strand_id
1 'polypeptide(L)'
;TGKYPFMMFGLPAAAFAIYKNARPERKKVVGGLMLSAGLTAFLTGITEPLEFSFLFVAPVLYGIHVLLAGTSFLVMHLLGVKIGMTFSG
;
A
#
# COMPACT_ATOMS: atom_id res chain seq x y z
N THR A 1 13.43 -4.82 6.95
CA THR A 1 13.23 -3.36 7.03
C THR A 1 11.78 -3.06 7.38
N GLY A 2 11.48 -1.90 7.98
CA GLY A 2 10.11 -1.48 8.36
C GLY A 2 9.12 -1.29 7.21
N LYS A 3 9.63 -1.25 5.98
CA LYS A 3 8.89 -1.06 4.73
C LYS A 3 8.11 -2.29 4.27
N TYR A 4 8.68 -3.46 4.52
CA TYR A 4 8.20 -4.75 4.03
C TYR A 4 6.73 -5.06 4.39
N PRO A 5 6.27 -4.85 5.63
CA PRO A 5 4.91 -5.23 6.02
C PRO A 5 3.82 -4.44 5.28
N PHE A 6 3.99 -3.13 5.09
CA PHE A 6 2.97 -2.33 4.41
C PHE A 6 3.07 -2.44 2.89
N MET A 7 4.25 -2.68 2.31
CA MET A 7 4.40 -2.92 0.87
C MET A 7 3.79 -4.26 0.45
N MET A 8 4.04 -5.32 1.23
CA MET A 8 3.57 -6.67 0.91
C MET A 8 2.10 -6.90 1.25
N PHE A 9 1.59 -6.25 2.30
CA PHE A 9 0.24 -6.53 2.80
C PHE A 9 -0.64 -5.29 2.92
N GLY A 10 -0.08 -4.16 3.38
CA GLY A 10 -0.84 -2.92 3.58
C GLY A 10 -1.40 -2.33 2.28
N LEU A 11 -0.56 -2.15 1.27
CA LEU A 11 -0.92 -1.53 0.00
C LEU A 11 -1.79 -2.43 -0.88
N PRO A 12 -1.52 -3.75 -1.03
CA PRO A 12 -2.47 -4.65 -1.68
C PRO A 12 -3.84 -4.68 -0.98
N ALA A 13 -3.88 -4.61 0.36
CA ALA A 13 -5.13 -4.51 1.09
C ALA A 13 -5.85 -3.16 0.83
N ALA A 14 -5.12 -2.05 0.76
CA ALA A 14 -5.67 -0.75 0.40
C ALA A 14 -6.24 -0.73 -1.03
N ALA A 15 -5.52 -1.31 -1.99
CA ALA A 15 -5.98 -1.49 -3.37
C ALA A 15 -7.29 -2.29 -3.43
N PHE A 16 -7.38 -3.39 -2.67
CA PHE A 16 -8.59 -4.19 -2.57
C PHE A 16 -9.75 -3.42 -1.90
N ALA A 17 -9.46 -2.63 -0.86
CA ALA A 17 -10.46 -1.80 -0.20
C ALA A 17 -11.04 -0.72 -1.14
N ILE A 18 -10.20 -0.08 -1.95
CA ILE A 18 -10.62 0.87 -2.98
C ILE A 18 -11.50 0.18 -4.03
N TYR A 19 -11.09 -0.99 -4.52
CA TYR A 19 -11.90 -1.79 -5.45
C TYR A 19 -13.27 -2.17 -4.86
N LYS A 20 -13.31 -2.58 -3.59
CA LYS A 20 -14.55 -3.01 -2.93
C LYS A 20 -15.55 -1.87 -2.76
N ASN A 21 -15.07 -0.67 -2.46
CA ASN A 21 -15.87 0.54 -2.29
C ASN A 21 -16.12 1.33 -3.59
N ALA A 22 -15.53 0.91 -4.71
CA ALA A 22 -15.77 1.54 -5.99
C ALA A 22 -17.24 1.41 -6.41
N ARG A 23 -17.78 2.48 -7.01
CA ARG A 23 -19.13 2.47 -7.60
C ARG A 23 -19.27 1.32 -8.61
N PRO A 24 -20.41 0.61 -8.66
CA PRO A 24 -20.60 -0.53 -9.56
C PRO A 24 -20.24 -0.24 -11.03
N GLU A 25 -20.63 0.94 -11.52
CA GLU A 25 -20.35 1.42 -12.88
C GLU A 25 -18.86 1.63 -13.20
N ARG A 26 -18.00 1.85 -12.19
CA ARG A 26 -16.55 2.07 -12.35
C ARG A 26 -15.71 0.89 -11.84
N LYS A 27 -16.35 -0.10 -11.21
CA LYS A 27 -15.68 -1.19 -10.49
C LYS A 27 -14.72 -2.01 -11.36
N LYS A 28 -15.05 -2.23 -12.63
CA LYS A 28 -14.16 -2.92 -13.59
C LYS A 28 -12.88 -2.14 -13.87
N VAL A 29 -13.00 -0.83 -14.10
CA VAL A 29 -11.85 0.05 -14.37
C VAL A 29 -10.99 0.21 -13.12
N VAL A 30 -11.62 0.54 -11.99
CA VAL A 30 -10.93 0.69 -10.70
C VAL A 30 -10.24 -0.60 -10.29
N GLY A 31 -10.90 -1.77 -10.48
CA GLY A 31 -10.31 -3.07 -10.20
C GLY A 31 -9.03 -3.33 -11.00
N GLY A 32 -9.03 -3.04 -12.30
CA GLY A 32 -7.82 -3.19 -13.14
C GLY A 32 -6.68 -2.27 -12.70
N LEU A 33 -6.98 -1.00 -12.41
CA LEU A 33 -5.99 -0.02 -11.96
C LEU A 33 -5.40 -0.39 -10.59
N MET A 34 -6.26 -0.70 -9.62
CA MET A 34 -5.85 -1.04 -8.26
C MET A 34 -5.09 -2.37 -8.22
N LEU A 35 -5.50 -3.36 -9.02
CA LEU A 35 -4.78 -4.64 -9.11
C LEU A 35 -3.38 -4.43 -9.71
N SER A 36 -3.26 -3.66 -10.80
CA SER A 36 -1.96 -3.37 -11.41
C SER A 36 -1.05 -2.63 -10.43
N ALA A 37 -1.54 -1.56 -9.81
CA ALA A 37 -0.75 -0.78 -8.85
C ALA A 37 -0.38 -1.59 -7.60
N GLY A 38 -1.30 -2.42 -7.08
CA GLY A 38 -1.06 -3.31 -5.96
C GLY A 38 -0.04 -4.41 -6.26
N LEU A 39 -0.08 -5.00 -7.45
CA LEU A 39 0.90 -5.99 -7.90
C LEU A 39 2.27 -5.36 -8.12
N THR A 40 2.33 -4.15 -8.69
CA THR A 40 3.59 -3.41 -8.81
C THR A 40 4.19 -3.15 -7.42
N ALA A 41 3.41 -2.62 -6.48
CA ALA A 41 3.87 -2.40 -5.11
C ALA A 41 4.34 -3.70 -4.46
N PHE A 42 3.61 -4.81 -4.64
CA PHE A 42 3.97 -6.10 -4.07
C PHE A 42 5.26 -6.68 -4.65
N LEU A 43 5.44 -6.63 -5.98
CA LEU A 43 6.58 -7.28 -6.66
C LEU A 43 7.85 -6.42 -6.63
N THR A 44 7.71 -5.11 -6.82
CA THR A 44 8.85 -4.21 -7.01
C THR A 44 9.11 -3.26 -5.84
N GLY A 45 8.17 -3.14 -4.90
CA GLY A 45 8.26 -2.16 -3.82
C GLY A 45 7.92 -0.72 -4.26
N ILE A 46 7.47 -0.51 -5.50
CA ILE A 46 7.07 0.82 -6.01
C ILE A 46 5.64 1.12 -5.56
N THR A 47 5.49 2.09 -4.64
CA THR A 47 4.21 2.39 -3.99
C THR A 47 3.52 3.64 -4.53
N GLU A 48 4.25 4.51 -5.24
CA GLU A 48 3.73 5.80 -5.71
C GLU A 48 2.44 5.70 -6.54
N PRO A 49 2.28 4.73 -7.48
CA PRO A 49 1.07 4.65 -8.29
C PRO A 49 -0.20 4.40 -7.45
N LEU A 50 -0.07 3.67 -6.34
CA LEU A 50 -1.20 3.43 -5.44
C LEU A 50 -1.39 4.60 -4.47
N GLU A 51 -0.32 5.12 -3.89
CA GLU A 51 -0.38 6.24 -2.95
C GLU A 51 -0.96 7.50 -3.59
N PHE A 52 -0.62 7.77 -4.86
CA PHE A 52 -1.13 8.94 -5.58
C PHE A 52 -2.64 8.89 -5.81
N SER A 53 -3.25 7.69 -5.80
CA SER A 53 -4.70 7.55 -5.96
C SER A 53 -5.50 8.13 -4.79
N PHE A 54 -4.90 8.26 -3.61
CA PHE A 54 -5.55 8.81 -2.42
C PHE A 54 -4.82 9.99 -1.77
N LEU A 55 -3.54 10.21 -2.08
CA LEU A 55 -2.76 11.36 -1.60
C LEU A 55 -3.47 12.70 -1.83
N PHE A 56 -3.98 12.91 -3.05
CA PHE A 56 -4.63 14.16 -3.45
C PHE A 56 -6.13 14.19 -3.17
N VAL A 57 -6.78 13.02 -3.17
CA VAL A 57 -8.24 12.90 -3.03
C VAL A 57 -8.67 12.83 -1.57
N ALA A 58 -7.87 12.18 -0.71
CA ALA A 58 -8.18 11.90 0.68
C ALA A 58 -6.94 12.16 1.58
N PRO A 59 -6.55 13.43 1.79
CA PRO A 59 -5.34 13.78 2.54
C PRO A 59 -5.35 13.28 3.99
N VAL A 60 -6.53 13.21 4.62
CA VAL A 60 -6.69 12.62 5.97
C VAL A 60 -6.37 11.13 5.96
N LEU A 61 -6.82 10.39 4.95
CA LEU A 61 -6.51 8.97 4.79
C LEU A 61 -5.02 8.75 4.55
N TYR A 62 -4.38 9.64 3.78
CA TYR A 62 -2.94 9.63 3.59
C TYR A 62 -2.19 9.87 4.91
N GLY A 63 -2.65 10.79 5.75
CA GLY A 63 -2.09 10.98 7.10
C GLY A 63 -2.17 9.72 7.97
N ILE A 64 -3.31 9.01 7.94
CA ILE A 64 -3.46 7.72 8.64
C ILE A 64 -2.50 6.68 8.07
N HIS A 65 -2.36 6.61 6.74
CA HIS A 65 -1.40 5.73 6.08
C HIS A 65 0.04 5.98 6.55
N VAL A 66 0.47 7.25 6.62
CA VAL A 66 1.80 7.63 7.12
C VAL A 66 2.02 7.18 8.56
N LEU A 67 1.01 7.32 9.43
CA LEU A 67 1.09 6.83 10.81
C LEU A 67 1.23 5.31 10.87
N LEU A 68 0.44 4.58 10.08
CA LEU A 68 0.51 3.11 10.00
C LEU A 68 1.84 2.62 9.40
N ALA A 69 2.38 3.33 8.42
CA ALA A 69 3.70 3.06 7.87
C ALA A 69 4.77 3.29 8.95
N GLY A 70 4.70 4.41 9.69
CA GLY A 70 5.59 4.72 10.80
C GLY A 70 5.55 3.67 11.92
N THR A 71 4.37 3.17 12.29
CA THR A 71 4.25 2.10 13.28
C THR A 71 4.82 0.77 12.77
N SER A 72 4.68 0.45 11.47
CA SER A 72 5.35 -0.71 10.87
C SER A 72 6.87 -0.63 11.04
N PHE A 73 7.47 0.55 10.83
CA PHE A 73 8.89 0.78 11.09
C PHE A 73 9.26 0.61 12.57
N LEU A 74 8.46 1.18 13.48
CA LEU A 74 8.66 1.06 14.92
C LEU A 74 8.60 -0.41 15.37
N VAL A 75 7.57 -1.15 14.96
CA VAL A 75 7.38 -2.56 15.35
C VAL A 75 8.52 -3.42 14.83
N MET A 76 8.93 -3.25 13.57
CA MET A 76 10.08 -4.00 13.03
C MET A 76 11.38 -3.67 13.76
N HIS A 77 11.56 -2.42 14.20
CA HIS A 77 12.71 -2.02 15.00
C HIS A 77 12.69 -2.67 16.40
N LEU A 78 11.55 -2.61 17.11
CA LEU A 78 11.39 -3.21 18.44
C LEU A 78 11.58 -4.73 18.44
N LEU A 79 11.12 -5.40 17.38
CA LEU A 79 11.28 -6.85 17.22
C LEU A 79 12.66 -7.26 16.66
N GLY A 80 13.54 -6.31 16.34
CA GLY A 80 14.85 -6.58 15.77
C GLY A 80 14.82 -7.24 14.38
N VAL A 81 13.68 -7.16 13.67
CA VAL A 81 13.46 -7.89 12.41
C VAL A 81 14.17 -7.19 11.25
N LYS A 82 15.17 -7.87 10.69
CA LYS A 82 15.95 -7.40 9.55
C LYS A 82 15.67 -8.25 8.31
N ILE A 83 14.55 -7.96 7.65
CA ILE A 83 14.27 -8.49 6.31
C ILE A 83 15.13 -7.73 5.29
N GLY A 84 15.87 -8.47 4.46
CA GLY A 84 16.62 -7.96 3.32
C GLY A 84 15.69 -7.57 2.17
N MET A 85 16.05 -6.51 1.46
CA MET A 85 15.28 -5.88 0.39
C MET A 85 15.48 -6.57 -0.96
N THR A 86 15.43 -7.91 -0.98
CA THR A 86 15.73 -8.73 -2.17
C THR A 86 14.49 -9.01 -3.02
N PHE A 87 13.30 -8.89 -2.43
CA PHE A 87 12.00 -9.02 -3.06
C PHE A 87 11.14 -7.84 -2.60
N SER A 88 10.41 -7.17 -3.50
CA SER A 88 9.66 -5.94 -3.14
C SER A 88 10.53 -4.77 -2.66
N GLY A 89 11.75 -4.67 -3.19
CA GLY A 89 12.63 -3.51 -3.06
C GLY A 89 13.27 -3.27 -1.70
#